data_AF-A0AAW4V8M0-F1
#
_entry.id   AF-A0AAW4V8M0-F1
#
_cell.length_a   1.000
_cell.length_b   1.000
_cell.length_c   1.000
_cell.angle_alpha   90.00
_cell.angle_beta   90.00
_cell.angle_gamma   90.00
#
_symmetry.space_group_name_H-M   'P 1'
#
loop_
_entity.id
_entity.type
_entity.pdbx_description
1 polymer ?
#
loop_
_entity_poly.entity_id
_entity_poly.type
_entity_poly.pdbx_seq_one_letter_code
_entity_poly.pdbx_strand_id
1 'polypeptide(L)' 'AGFTKATQEVSSYQTPVSNLMKAIAAVIVLVGAFNVYFKMQNGDQDVKKTIMLTIGGCIAFIALSEALPLFFQ' A
#
# COMPACT_ATOMS: atom_id res chain seq x y z
N ALA A 1 -16.84 30.42 7.58
CA ALA A 1 -17.58 29.31 8.20
C ALA A 1 -17.71 28.06 7.30
N GLY A 2 -17.73 28.18 5.96
CA GLY A 2 -17.86 27.02 5.07
C GLY A 2 -16.66 26.05 5.09
N PHE A 3 -15.44 26.58 5.12
CA PHE A 3 -14.22 25.76 5.18
C PHE A 3 -14.13 24.91 6.45
N THR A 4 -14.50 25.43 7.61
CA THR A 4 -14.51 24.67 8.88
C THR A 4 -15.46 23.47 8.84
N LYS A 5 -16.64 23.62 8.20
CA LYS A 5 -17.58 22.52 8.00
C LYS A 5 -17.04 21.49 6.99
N ALA A 6 -16.43 21.94 5.90
CA ALA A 6 -15.79 21.04 4.94
C ALA A 6 -14.61 20.26 5.55
N THR A 7 -13.80 20.89 6.41
CA THR A 7 -12.70 20.23 7.14
C THR A 7 -13.22 19.24 8.19
N GLN A 8 -14.33 19.53 8.87
CA GLN A 8 -14.97 18.56 9.77
C GLN A 8 -15.53 17.36 9.02
N GLU A 9 -16.22 17.59 7.90
CA GLU A 9 -16.77 16.53 7.03
C GLU A 9 -15.64 15.60 6.53
N VAL A 10 -14.54 16.16 6.01
CA VAL A 10 -13.35 15.40 5.59
C VAL A 10 -12.72 14.61 6.75
N SER A 11 -12.66 15.19 7.96
CA SER A 11 -12.17 14.47 9.14
C SER A 11 -13.07 13.29 9.55
N SER A 12 -14.39 13.42 9.40
CA SER A 12 -15.31 12.29 9.63
C SER A 12 -15.13 11.15 8.62
N TYR A 13 -14.72 11.44 7.39
CA TYR A 13 -14.35 10.42 6.40
C TYR A 13 -12.95 9.84 6.61
N GLN A 14 -12.07 10.55 7.32
CA GLN A 14 -10.69 10.14 7.53
C GLN A 14 -10.57 8.78 8.24
N THR A 15 -11.42 8.53 9.25
CA THR A 15 -11.39 7.27 10.02
C THR A 15 -11.81 6.05 9.17
N PRO A 16 -12.99 6.03 8.51
CA PRO A 16 -13.37 4.92 7.64
C PRO A 16 -12.42 4.75 6.44
N VAL A 17 -11.93 5.85 5.86
CA VAL A 17 -10.94 5.80 4.76
C VAL A 17 -9.61 5.21 5.22
N SER A 18 -9.14 5.55 6.43
CA SER A 18 -7.91 5.00 6.99
C SER A 18 -8.03 3.49 7.27
N ASN A 19 -9.17 3.03 7.81
CA ASN A 19 -9.42 1.59 7.97
C ASN A 19 -9.48 0.85 6.63
N LEU A 20 -10.08 1.45 5.60
CA LEU A 20 -10.13 0.86 4.26
C LEU A 20 -8.73 0.78 3.63
N MET A 21 -7.92 1.83 3.75
CA MET A 21 -6.52 1.84 3.29
C MET A 21 -5.68 0.76 3.99
N LYS A 22 -5.82 0.62 5.31
CA LYS A 22 -5.12 -0.43 6.07
C LYS A 22 -5.50 -1.84 5.60
N ALA A 23 -6.78 -2.07 5.28
CA ALA A 23 -7.24 -3.35 4.74
C ALA A 23 -6.63 -3.64 3.35
N ILE A 24 -6.58 -2.64 2.48
CA ILE A 24 -5.98 -2.76 1.13
C ILE A 24 -4.47 -3.02 1.24
N ALA A 25 -3.78 -2.31 2.14
CA ALA A 25 -2.36 -2.52 2.40
C ALA A 25 -2.04 -3.94 2.86
N ALA A 26 -2.87 -4.52 3.75
CA ALA A 26 -2.70 -5.89 4.22
C ALA A 26 -2.80 -6.93 3.09
N VAL A 27 -3.76 -6.76 2.18
CA VAL A 27 -3.94 -7.68 1.03
C VAL A 27 -2.72 -7.66 0.10
N ILE A 28 -2.18 -6.47 -0.16
CA ILE A 28 -1.07 -6.30 -1.10
C ILE A 28 0.23 -6.88 -0.56
N VAL A 29 0.47 -6.76 0.75
CA VAL A 29 1.61 -7.42 1.42
C VAL A 29 1.53 -8.94 1.31
N LEU A 30 0.34 -9.53 1.51
CA LEU A 30 0.15 -10.99 1.39
C LEU A 30 0.43 -11.49 -0.03
N VAL A 31 -0.07 -10.80 -1.06
CA VAL A 31 0.14 -11.17 -2.46
C VAL A 31 1.60 -11.02 -2.89
N GLY A 32 2.27 -9.95 -2.41
CA GLY A 32 3.70 -9.74 -2.65
C GLY A 32 4.55 -10.85 -2.04
N ALA A 33 4.29 -11.21 -0.78
CA ALA A 33 5.00 -12.27 -0.07
C ALA A 33 4.81 -13.65 -0.74
N PHE A 34 3.58 -13.98 -1.14
CA PHE A 34 3.28 -15.26 -1.82
C PHE A 34 4.03 -15.41 -3.15
N ASN A 35 4.05 -14.36 -3.98
CA ASN A 35 4.75 -14.40 -5.27
C ASN A 35 6.27 -14.59 -5.12
N VAL A 36 6.87 -13.93 -4.12
CA VAL A 36 8.32 -14.09 -3.83
C VAL A 36 8.62 -15.51 -3.36
N TYR A 37 7.82 -16.04 -2.44
CA TYR A 37 8.00 -17.39 -1.92
C TYR A 37 7.85 -18.45 -3.03
N PHE A 38 6.82 -18.32 -3.86
CA PHE A 38 6.57 -19.25 -4.96
C PHE A 38 7.73 -19.31 -5.95
N LYS A 39 8.30 -18.14 -6.32
CA LYS A 39 9.47 -18.12 -7.20
C LYS A 39 10.71 -18.69 -6.51
N MET A 40 10.97 -18.36 -5.24
CA MET A 40 12.07 -18.94 -4.46
C MET A 40 12.04 -20.46 -4.43
N GLN A 41 10.85 -21.06 -4.30
CA GLN A 41 10.67 -22.51 -4.24
C GLN A 41 10.94 -23.21 -5.60
N ASN A 42 10.70 -22.52 -6.72
CA ASN A 42 10.88 -23.08 -8.07
C ASN A 42 12.34 -23.07 -8.57
N GLY A 43 13.29 -22.50 -7.83
CA GLY A 43 14.71 -22.54 -8.19
C GLY A 43 15.07 -21.77 -9.47
N ASP A 44 14.18 -20.90 -9.95
CA ASP A 44 14.36 -20.08 -11.15
C ASP A 44 15.63 -19.22 -11.04
N GLN A 45 16.44 -19.17 -12.09
CA GLN A 45 17.61 -18.29 -12.12
C GLN A 45 17.19 -16.79 -12.06
N ASP A 46 15.95 -16.50 -12.44
CA ASP A 46 15.27 -15.20 -12.37
C ASP A 46 14.63 -14.88 -11.00
N VAL A 47 14.79 -15.74 -9.99
CA VAL A 47 14.33 -15.48 -8.62
C VAL A 47 14.92 -14.18 -8.09
N LYS A 48 16.20 -13.94 -8.34
CA LYS A 48 16.89 -12.70 -7.92
C LYS A 48 16.26 -11.46 -8.58
N LYS A 49 15.93 -11.56 -9.87
CA LYS A 49 15.27 -10.48 -10.63
C LYS A 49 13.85 -10.21 -10.14
N THR A 50 13.12 -11.27 -9.82
CA THR A 50 11.76 -11.14 -9.29
C THR A 50 11.77 -10.58 -7.87
N ILE A 51 12.65 -11.06 -6.99
CA ILE A 51 12.80 -10.51 -5.64
C ILE A 51 13.13 -9.02 -5.72
N MET A 52 14.06 -8.62 -6.60
CA MET A 52 14.41 -7.21 -6.79
C MET A 52 13.19 -6.38 -7.25
N LEU A 53 12.41 -6.90 -8.21
CA LEU A 53 11.18 -6.25 -8.67
C LEU A 53 10.10 -6.20 -7.58
N THR A 54 9.92 -7.26 -6.80
CA THR A 54 8.93 -7.29 -5.73
C THR A 54 9.32 -6.37 -4.58
N ILE A 55 10.59 -6.33 -4.18
CA ILE A 55 11.08 -5.38 -3.17
C ILE A 55 10.89 -3.94 -3.66
N GLY A 56 11.26 -3.64 -4.92
CA GLY A 56 11.02 -2.33 -5.51
C GLY A 56 9.54 -1.95 -5.54
N GLY A 57 8.67 -2.90 -5.91
CA GLY A 57 7.22 -2.74 -5.88
C GLY A 57 6.66 -2.50 -4.47
N CYS A 58 7.13 -3.24 -3.46
CA CYS A 58 6.73 -3.05 -2.06
C CYS A 58 7.14 -1.68 -1.52
N ILE A 59 8.37 -1.23 -1.80
CA ILE A 59 8.86 0.09 -1.38
C ILE A 59 8.06 1.20 -2.05
N ALA A 60 7.82 1.10 -3.36
CA ALA A 60 6.99 2.05 -4.09
C ALA A 60 5.56 2.07 -3.55
N PHE A 61 5.00 0.91 -3.20
CA PHE A 61 3.65 0.80 -2.65
C PHE A 61 3.53 1.45 -1.26
N ILE A 62 4.51 1.23 -0.37
CA ILE A 62 4.56 1.90 0.94
C ILE A 62 4.68 3.41 0.77
N ALA A 63 5.58 3.88 -0.10
CA ALA A 63 5.73 5.30 -0.40
C ALA A 63 4.42 5.92 -0.94
N LEU A 64 3.69 5.19 -1.79
CA LEU A 64 2.38 5.62 -2.27
C LEU A 64 1.34 5.67 -1.15
N SER A 65 1.36 4.69 -0.24
CA SER A 65 0.46 4.62 0.91
C SER A 65 0.67 5.79 1.89
N GLU A 66 1.90 6.28 2.02
CA GLU A 66 2.25 7.47 2.81
C GLU A 66 1.93 8.78 2.06
N ALA A 67 2.09 8.80 0.73
CA ALA A 67 1.79 9.96 -0.09
C ALA A 67 0.28 10.21 -0.31
N LEU A 68 -0.54 9.15 -0.27
CA LEU A 68 -1.99 9.24 -0.46
C LEU A 68 -2.67 10.15 0.59
N PRO A 69 -2.45 10.00 1.92
CA PRO A 69 -3.05 10.91 2.91
C PRO A 69 -2.51 12.34 2.82
N LEU A 70 -1.25 12.54 2.39
CA LEU A 70 -0.66 13.87 2.16
C LEU A 70 -1.33 14.65 1.02
N PHE A 71 -1.94 13.96 0.05
CA PHE A 71 -2.71 14.59 -1.04
C PHE A 71 -4.12 15.05 -0.62
N PHE A 72 -4.63 14.52 0.50
CA PHE A 72 -5.96 14.83 1.02
C PHE A 72 -5.93 15.76 2.24
N GLN A 73 -4.75 16.26 2.62
CA GLN A 73 -4.54 17.34 3.59
C GLN A 73 -4.57 18.71 2.90
#